data_AF-A0A846AQZ8-F1
#
_entry.id   AF-A0A846AQZ8-F1
#
_cell.length_a   1.000
_cell.length_b   1.000
_cell.length_c   1.000
_cell.angle_alpha   90.00
_cell.angle_beta   90.00
_cell.angle_gamma   90.00
#
_symmetry.space_group_name_H-M   'P 1'
#
loop_
_entity.id
_entity.type
_entity.pdbx_description
1 polymer ?
#
loop_
_entity_poly.entity_id
_entity_poly.type
_entity_poly.pdbx_seq_one_letter_code
_entity_poly.pdbx_strand_id
1 'polypeptide(L)' 'MPNFYRKSQSNLARKHRIVSRKEIGSNNWKKAQNRIARLDQHIARQREDFYEKLLIN' A
#
# COMPACT_ATOMS: atom_id res chain seq x y z
N MET A 1 -15.56 -1.00 3.94
CA MET A 1 -14.30 -1.21 3.20
C MET A 1 -14.35 -2.54 2.45
N PRO A 2 -14.13 -2.55 1.12
CA PRO A 2 -14.24 -3.76 0.29
C PRO A 2 -13.28 -4.87 0.73
N ASN A 3 -13.59 -6.14 0.48
CA ASN A 3 -12.68 -7.26 0.81
C ASN A 3 -11.29 -7.13 0.16
N PHE A 4 -11.21 -6.47 -0.99
CA PHE A 4 -9.95 -6.17 -1.69
C PHE A 4 -9.01 -5.25 -0.89
N TYR A 5 -9.56 -4.38 -0.06
CA TYR A 5 -8.80 -3.44 0.78
C TYR A 5 -7.96 -4.18 1.84
N ARG A 6 -8.53 -5.20 2.50
CA ARG A 6 -7.81 -6.01 3.49
C ARG A 6 -6.60 -6.73 2.89
N LYS A 7 -6.75 -7.28 1.68
CA LYS A 7 -5.65 -7.95 0.95
C LYS A 7 -4.51 -6.98 0.64
N SER A 8 -4.84 -5.76 0.20
CA SER A 8 -3.86 -4.71 -0.08
C SER A 8 -3.10 -4.29 1.19
N GLN A 9 -3.80 -4.10 2.32
CA GLN A 9 -3.17 -3.80 3.61
C GLN A 9 -2.23 -4.91 4.11
N SER A 10 -2.64 -6.18 4.01
CA SER A 10 -1.77 -7.30 4.41
C SER A 10 -0.51 -7.37 3.55
N ASN A 11 -0.64 -7.09 2.24
CA ASN A 11 0.53 -7.02 1.35
C ASN A 11 1.43 -5.83 1.70
N LEU A 12 0.86 -4.70 2.09
CA LEU A 12 1.58 -3.51 2.54
C LEU A 12 2.40 -3.83 3.79
N ALA A 13 1.79 -4.39 4.83
CA ALA A 13 2.47 -4.79 6.06
C ALA A 13 3.64 -5.75 5.79
N ARG A 14 3.43 -6.74 4.91
CA ARG A 14 4.50 -7.66 4.49
C ARG A 14 5.65 -6.93 3.79
N LYS A 15 5.35 -5.98 2.90
CA LYS A 15 6.38 -5.19 2.21
C LYS A 15 7.18 -4.32 3.19
N HIS A 16 6.52 -3.65 4.14
CA HIS A 16 7.22 -2.91 5.20
C HIS A 16 8.17 -3.81 6.00
N ARG A 17 7.73 -5.02 6.38
CA ARG A 17 8.59 -5.99 7.08
C ARG A 17 9.77 -6.48 6.25
N ILE A 18 9.63 -6.56 4.93
CA ILE A 18 10.75 -6.88 4.03
C ILE A 18 11.71 -5.69 3.96
N VAL A 19 11.19 -4.46 3.90
CA VAL A 19 12.01 -3.24 3.81
C VAL A 19 12.78 -2.97 5.10
N SER A 20 12.19 -3.22 6.26
CA SER A 20 12.88 -3.03 7.55
C SER A 20 14.10 -3.95 7.73
N ARG A 21 14.19 -5.03 6.96
CA ARG A 21 15.33 -5.96 6.95
C ARG A 21 16.39 -5.61 5.89
N LYS A 22 16.15 -4.58 5.07
CA LYS A 22 17.11 -4.13 4.06
C LYS A 22 18.01 -3.05 4.65
N GLU A 23 19.26 -3.05 4.21
CA GLU A 23 20.21 -1.98 4.50
C GLU A 23 19.65 -0.62 4.02
N ILE A 24 19.46 0.29 4.97
CA ILE A 24 18.92 1.63 4.72
C ILE A 24 19.85 2.36 3.75
N GLY A 25 19.28 3.06 2.76
CA GLY A 25 20.05 3.79 1.75
C GLY A 25 20.55 2.95 0.57
N SER A 26 20.60 1.62 0.69
CA SER A 26 20.95 0.74 -0.43
C SER A 26 19.98 0.90 -1.61
N ASN A 27 20.44 0.61 -2.83
CA ASN A 27 19.60 0.66 -4.03
C ASN A 27 18.38 -0.27 -3.93
N ASN A 28 18.53 -1.41 -3.26
CA ASN A 28 17.43 -2.36 -3.04
C ASN A 28 16.41 -1.85 -2.02
N TRP A 29 16.86 -1.12 -0.99
CA TRP A 29 15.96 -0.45 -0.04
C TRP A 29 15.16 0.66 -0.73
N LYS A 30 15.81 1.53 -1.52
CA LYS A 30 15.14 2.59 -2.30
C LYS A 30 14.08 2.03 -3.25
N LYS A 31 14.43 0.99 -4.02
CA LYS A 31 13.48 0.29 -4.92
C LYS A 31 12.28 -0.30 -4.16
N ALA A 32 12.51 -0.83 -2.96
CA ALA A 32 11.45 -1.42 -2.17
C ALA A 32 10.54 -0.37 -1.51
N GLN A 33 11.09 0.76 -1.05
CA GLN A 33 10.31 1.94 -0.62
C GLN A 33 9.40 2.46 -1.75
N ASN A 34 9.92 2.61 -2.97
CA ASN A 34 9.10 3.04 -4.12
C ASN A 34 7.93 2.08 -4.40
N ARG A 35 8.11 0.77 -4.18
CA ARG A 35 7.03 -0.21 -4.31
C ARG A 35 5.99 -0.12 -3.20
N ILE A 36 6.38 0.30 -2.00
CA ILE A 36 5.48 0.58 -0.88
C ILE A 36 4.64 1.82 -1.19
N ALA A 37 5.27 2.93 -1.56
CA ALA A 37 4.58 4.19 -1.87
C ALA A 37 3.51 4.02 -2.98
N ARG A 38 3.80 3.24 -4.02
CA ARG A 38 2.81 2.92 -5.07
C ARG A 38 1.63 2.10 -4.55
N LEU A 39 1.86 1.18 -3.61
CA LEU A 39 0.80 0.39 -3.00
C LEU A 39 -0.05 1.24 -2.07
N ASP A 40 0.56 2.14 -1.30
CA ASP A 40 -0.14 3.11 -0.45
C ASP A 40 -1.07 4.00 -1.28
N GLN A 41 -0.56 4.54 -2.39
CA GLN A 41 -1.37 5.34 -3.31
C GLN A 41 -2.54 4.53 -3.90
N HIS A 42 -2.31 3.27 -4.26
CA HIS A 42 -3.39 2.40 -4.75
C HIS A 42 -4.47 2.18 -3.67
N ILE A 43 -4.06 1.94 -2.42
CA ILE A 43 -4.99 1.76 -1.29
C ILE A 43 -5.78 3.04 -1.01
N ALA A 44 -5.14 4.22 -1.09
CA ALA A 44 -5.80 5.50 -0.93
C ALA A 44 -6.90 5.70 -1.99
N ARG A 45 -6.58 5.47 -3.27
CA ARG A 45 -7.58 5.53 -4.35
C ARG A 45 -8.72 4.54 -4.17
N GLN A 46 -8.45 3.32 -3.72
CA GLN A 46 -9.50 2.34 -3.41
C GLN A 46 -10.42 2.79 -2.28
N ARG A 47 -9.88 3.52 -1.29
CA ARG A 47 -10.68 4.10 -0.21
C ARG A 47 -11.54 5.26 -0.71
N GLU A 48 -10.96 6.16 -1.49
CA GLU A 48 -11.68 7.29 -2.12
C GLU A 48 -12.84 6.79 -2.99
N ASP A 49 -12.57 5.86 -3.92
CA ASP A 49 -13.60 5.26 -4.80
C ASP A 49 -14.72 4.58 -4.01
N PHE A 50 -14.39 3.91 -2.90
CA PHE A 50 -15.41 3.32 -2.02
C PHE A 50 -16.28 4.39 -1.35
N TYR A 51 -15.69 5.49 -0.87
CA TYR A 51 -16.44 6.57 -0.24
C TYR A 51 -17.29 7.33 -1.25
N GLU A 52 -16.77 7.64 -2.44
CA GLU A 52 -17.54 8.27 -3.51
C GLU A 52 -18.77 7.44 -3.88
N LYS A 53 -18.61 6.13 -4.07
CA LYS A 53 -19.73 5.23 -4.38
C LYS A 53 -20.74 5.08 -3.24
N LEU A 54 -20.30 5.20 -1.99
CA LEU A 54 -21.17 5.16 -0.81
C LEU A 54 -21.94 6.49 -0.61
N LEU A 55 -21.35 7.62 -1.01
CA LEU A 55 -21.93 8.96 -0.85
C LEU A 55 -22.84 9.37 -2.02
N ILE A 56 -22.64 8.80 -3.20
CA ILE A 56 -23.43 9.08 -4.41
C ILE A 56 -24.67 8.17 -4.51
N ASN A 57 -24.79 7.15 -3.64
CA ASN A 57 -26.03 6.36 -3.45
C ASN A 57 -26.85 6.85 -2.26
#